data_AF-A0A3D4FDL2-F1
#
_entry.id   AF-A0A3D4FDL2-F1
#
_cell.length_a   1.000
_cell.length_b   1.000
_cell.length_c   1.000
_cell.angle_alpha   90.00
_cell.angle_beta   90.00
_cell.angle_gamma   90.00
#
_symmetry.space_group_name_H-M   'P 1'
#
loop_
_entity.id
_entity.type
_entity.pdbx_description
1 polymer ?
#
loop_
_entity_poly.entity_id
_entity_poly.type
_entity_poly.pdbx_seq_one_letter_code
_entity_poly.pdbx_strand_id
1 'polypeptide(L)'
;MANLLYTELLKLKRSNMFWVSIVGAIVAPFMCFIAYIMQKAKRPDIPIEFNVVFSDTNLYVVFLIGVLLYGLITAYLFNREYVENTLKNLLTVPVSRISLIVSKLVLLLIWIMVLTIISWVMTLIFGLIGQFEGLNT
;
A
#
# COMPACT_ATOMS: atom_id res chain seq x y z
N MET A 1 -16.57 -18.41 8.74
CA MET A 1 -15.94 -17.22 8.13
C MET A 1 -14.49 -16.99 8.58
N ALA A 2 -14.21 -16.95 9.89
CA ALA A 2 -12.85 -16.69 10.39
C ALA A 2 -11.76 -17.65 9.86
N ASN A 3 -12.05 -18.95 9.76
CA ASN A 3 -11.09 -19.93 9.21
C ASN A 3 -10.77 -19.69 7.72
N LEU A 4 -11.75 -19.22 6.93
CA LEU A 4 -11.52 -18.86 5.52
C LEU A 4 -10.63 -17.63 5.39
N LEU A 5 -10.90 -16.61 6.21
CA LEU A 5 -10.04 -15.42 6.30
C LEU A 5 -8.61 -15.79 6.70
N TYR A 6 -8.46 -16.66 7.70
CA TYR A 6 -7.15 -17.12 8.15
C TYR A 6 -6.39 -17.88 7.06
N THR A 7 -7.06 -18.77 6.31
CA THR A 7 -6.43 -19.50 5.19
C THR A 7 -5.95 -18.56 4.10
N GLU A 8 -6.71 -17.53 3.78
CA GLU A 8 -6.32 -16.55 2.77
C GLU A 8 -5.19 -15.62 3.25
N LEU A 9 -5.18 -15.21 4.53
CA LEU A 9 -4.05 -14.48 5.13
C LEU A 9 -2.74 -15.28 5.05
N LEU A 10 -2.80 -16.59 5.32
CA LEU A 10 -1.64 -17.48 5.28
C LEU A 10 -1.09 -17.63 3.84
N LYS A 11 -1.99 -17.68 2.85
CA LYS A 11 -1.62 -17.68 1.43
C LYS A 11 -0.93 -16.38 1.00
N LEU A 12 -1.32 -15.25 1.59
CA LEU A 12 -0.73 -13.94 1.29
C LEU A 12 0.64 -13.74 1.95
N LYS A 13 0.79 -14.13 3.22
CA LYS A 13 2.07 -14.04 3.94
C LYS A 13 3.23 -14.74 3.23
N ARG A 14 2.93 -15.82 2.50
CA ARG A 14 3.92 -16.63 1.76
C ARG A 14 4.11 -16.18 0.29
N SER A 15 3.39 -15.17 -0.18
CA SER A 15 3.47 -14.70 -1.57
C SER A 15 4.52 -13.61 -1.75
N ASN A 16 5.29 -13.69 -2.83
CA ASN A 16 6.21 -12.63 -3.27
C ASN A 16 5.48 -11.31 -3.57
N MET A 17 4.17 -11.37 -3.86
CA MET A 17 3.36 -10.19 -4.16
C MET A 17 3.25 -9.23 -2.97
N PHE A 18 3.31 -9.74 -1.74
CA PHE A 18 3.34 -8.90 -0.53
C PHE A 18 4.57 -7.99 -0.52
N TRP A 19 5.75 -8.54 -0.80
CA TRP A 19 6.98 -7.77 -0.89
C TRP A 19 6.97 -6.76 -2.04
N VAL A 20 6.45 -7.14 -3.21
CA VAL A 20 6.30 -6.22 -4.35
C VAL A 20 5.40 -5.03 -3.98
N SER A 21 4.30 -5.29 -3.28
CA SER A 21 3.38 -4.22 -2.85
C SER A 21 4.01 -3.25 -1.84
N ILE A 22 4.87 -3.75 -0.93
CA ILE A 22 5.61 -2.92 0.02
C ILE A 22 6.59 -2.02 -0.73
N VAL A 23 7.38 -2.58 -1.64
CA VAL A 23 8.32 -1.79 -2.45
C VAL A 23 7.57 -0.71 -3.21
N GLY A 24 6.45 -1.07 -3.84
CA GLY A 24 5.58 -0.12 -4.54
C GLY A 24 5.07 1.03 -3.65
N ALA A 25 4.67 0.72 -2.41
CA ALA A 25 4.19 1.71 -1.45
C ALA A 25 5.28 2.70 -0.97
N ILE A 26 6.55 2.31 -1.04
CA ILE A 26 7.71 3.14 -0.66
C ILE A 26 8.13 4.09 -1.80
N VAL A 27 7.80 3.76 -3.05
CA VAL A 27 8.23 4.57 -4.22
C VAL A 27 7.73 6.01 -4.15
N ALA A 28 6.46 6.26 -3.82
CA ALA A 28 5.94 7.64 -3.82
C ALA A 28 6.53 8.51 -2.70
N PRO A 29 6.62 8.05 -1.42
CA PRO A 29 7.34 8.78 -0.39
C PRO A 29 8.80 9.06 -0.76
N PHE A 30 9.47 8.10 -1.39
CA PHE A 30 10.86 8.25 -1.82
C PHE A 30 11.02 9.27 -2.96
N MET A 31 10.13 9.26 -3.96
CA MET A 31 10.10 10.26 -5.03
C MET A 31 9.88 11.67 -4.47
N CYS A 32 8.93 11.82 -3.54
CA CYS A 32 8.64 13.11 -2.90
C CYS A 32 9.87 13.60 -2.12
N PHE A 33 10.52 12.72 -1.35
CA PHE A 33 11.73 13.06 -0.61
C PHE A 33 12.86 13.62 -1.50
N ILE A 34 13.13 12.98 -2.65
CA ILE A 34 14.13 13.47 -3.62
C ILE A 34 13.71 14.84 -4.17
N ALA A 35 12.44 15.01 -4.52
CA ALA A 35 11.92 16.28 -5.05
C ALA A 35 12.13 17.43 -4.05
N TYR A 36 11.87 17.20 -2.76
CA TYR A 36 12.04 18.23 -1.73
C TYR A 36 13.49 18.52 -1.39
N ILE A 37 14.39 17.53 -1.37
CA ILE A 37 15.84 17.79 -1.26
C ILE A 37 16.32 18.65 -2.42
N MET A 38 15.90 18.34 -3.65
CA MET A 38 16.29 19.11 -4.83
C MET A 38 15.70 20.53 -4.82
N GLN A 39 14.51 20.71 -4.25
CA GLN A 39 13.89 22.02 -4.05
C GLN A 39 14.65 22.85 -3.01
N LYS A 40 14.99 22.25 -1.86
CA LYS A 40 15.82 22.88 -0.81
C LYS A 40 17.20 23.28 -1.33
N ALA A 41 17.81 22.45 -2.19
CA ALA A 41 19.09 22.77 -2.83
C ALA A 41 19.02 23.93 -3.84
N LYS A 42 17.86 24.12 -4.52
CA LYS A 42 17.66 25.20 -5.50
C LYS A 42 17.21 26.52 -4.88
N ARG A 43 16.48 26.48 -3.76
CA ARG A 43 15.94 27.66 -3.06
C ARG A 43 16.07 27.46 -1.55
N PRO A 44 17.25 27.71 -0.96
CA PRO A 44 17.47 27.55 0.47
C PRO A 44 16.68 28.56 1.33
N ASP A 45 16.19 29.65 0.74
CA ASP A 45 15.58 30.78 1.45
C ASP A 45 14.09 30.58 1.79
N ILE A 46 13.44 29.53 1.26
CA ILE A 46 12.01 29.27 1.52
C ILE A 46 11.92 28.06 2.45
N PRO A 47 11.52 28.23 3.72
CA PRO A 47 11.31 27.11 4.60
C PRO A 47 10.15 26.27 4.08
N ILE A 48 10.41 24.98 3.89
CA ILE A 48 9.40 24.03 3.43
C ILE A 48 8.73 23.46 4.68
N GLU A 49 7.47 23.88 4.91
CA GLU A 49 6.66 23.36 6.01
C GLU A 49 6.36 21.86 5.82
N PHE A 50 6.52 21.08 6.89
CA PHE A 50 6.23 19.65 6.87
C PHE A 50 4.77 19.33 6.50
N ASN A 51 3.82 20.21 6.83
CA ASN A 51 2.39 19.99 6.53
C ASN A 51 2.10 19.97 5.02
N VAL A 52 2.78 20.82 4.26
CA VAL A 52 2.66 20.88 2.79
C VAL A 52 3.28 19.62 2.19
N VAL A 53 4.48 19.24 2.64
CA VAL A 53 5.19 18.02 2.22
C VAL A 53 4.34 16.77 2.49
N PHE A 54 3.73 16.69 3.66
CA PHE A 54 2.90 15.55 4.04
C PHE A 54 1.64 15.46 3.19
N SER A 55 0.95 16.58 2.98
CA SER A 55 -0.27 16.65 2.17
C SER A 55 -0.01 16.30 0.70
N ASP A 56 1.04 16.86 0.11
CA ASP A 56 1.45 16.57 -1.27
C ASP A 56 1.85 15.11 -1.43
N THR A 57 2.67 14.58 -0.50
CA THR A 57 3.07 13.18 -0.53
C THR A 57 1.85 12.25 -0.43
N ASN A 58 0.87 12.58 0.42
CA ASN A 58 -0.36 11.81 0.54
C ASN A 58 -1.19 11.86 -0.75
N LEU A 59 -1.26 13.01 -1.43
CA LEU A 59 -1.91 13.13 -2.73
C LEU A 59 -1.24 12.24 -3.77
N TYR A 60 0.10 12.23 -3.83
CA TYR A 60 0.85 11.34 -4.72
C TYR A 60 0.66 9.87 -4.37
N VAL A 61 0.59 9.50 -3.09
CA VAL A 61 0.27 8.14 -2.66
C VAL A 61 -1.12 7.74 -3.15
N VAL A 62 -2.14 8.59 -3.02
CA VAL A 62 -3.50 8.28 -3.50
C VAL A 62 -3.54 8.15 -5.03
N PHE A 63 -2.90 9.07 -5.77
CA PHE A 63 -2.95 9.08 -7.23
C PHE A 63 -2.08 7.99 -7.88
N LEU A 64 -0.80 7.88 -7.51
CA LEU A 64 0.14 6.95 -8.13
C LEU A 64 0.03 5.55 -7.55
N ILE A 65 0.07 5.44 -6.21
CA ILE A 65 0.04 4.13 -5.55
C ILE A 65 -1.40 3.63 -5.48
N GLY A 66 -2.36 4.47 -5.08
CA GLY A 66 -3.71 4.01 -4.79
C GLY A 66 -4.39 3.33 -5.99
N VAL A 67 -4.39 3.97 -7.15
CA VAL A 67 -5.10 3.41 -8.31
C VAL A 67 -4.35 2.20 -8.90
N LEU A 68 -3.04 2.33 -9.13
CA LEU A 68 -2.28 1.30 -9.84
C LEU A 68 -1.97 0.08 -8.95
N LEU A 69 -1.44 0.28 -7.74
CA LEU A 69 -1.08 -0.83 -6.86
C LEU A 69 -2.30 -1.55 -6.34
N TYR A 70 -3.36 -0.84 -5.93
CA TYR A 70 -4.55 -1.53 -5.43
C TYR A 70 -5.29 -2.26 -6.54
N GLY A 71 -5.33 -1.71 -7.76
CA GLY A 71 -5.86 -2.41 -8.93
C GLY A 71 -5.09 -3.70 -9.22
N LEU A 72 -3.75 -3.65 -9.18
CA LEU A 72 -2.89 -4.81 -9.43
C LEU A 72 -3.03 -5.86 -8.32
N ILE A 73 -3.07 -5.46 -7.05
CA ILE A 73 -3.32 -6.37 -5.91
C ILE A 73 -4.69 -7.04 -6.04
N THR A 74 -5.73 -6.27 -6.41
CA THR A 74 -7.08 -6.80 -6.66
C THR A 74 -7.03 -7.86 -7.76
N ALA A 75 -6.45 -7.51 -8.91
CA ALA A 75 -6.34 -8.43 -10.04
C ALA A 75 -5.58 -9.70 -9.65
N TYR A 76 -4.46 -9.58 -8.92
CA TYR A 76 -3.71 -10.72 -8.44
C TYR A 76 -4.52 -11.63 -7.51
N LEU A 77 -5.23 -11.06 -6.53
CA LEU A 77 -6.02 -11.80 -5.54
C LEU A 77 -7.15 -12.62 -6.20
N PHE A 78 -7.76 -12.09 -7.26
CA PHE A 78 -8.80 -12.79 -8.02
C PHE A 78 -8.22 -13.77 -9.05
N ASN A 79 -7.14 -13.39 -9.74
CA ASN A 79 -6.56 -14.21 -10.81
C ASN A 79 -5.77 -15.42 -10.26
N ARG A 80 -5.27 -15.34 -9.02
CA ARG A 80 -4.55 -16.45 -8.37
C ARG A 80 -5.32 -17.77 -8.37
N GLU A 81 -6.62 -17.75 -8.10
CA GLU A 81 -7.46 -18.97 -8.09
C GLU A 81 -7.69 -19.54 -9.49
N TYR A 82 -7.63 -18.68 -10.50
CA TYR A 82 -7.74 -19.08 -11.90
C TYR A 82 -6.46 -19.77 -12.37
N VAL A 83 -5.30 -19.18 -12.04
CA VAL A 83 -3.97 -19.72 -12.39
C VAL A 83 -3.66 -21.02 -11.65
N GLU A 84 -4.03 -21.13 -10.37
CA GLU A 84 -3.81 -22.34 -9.56
C GLU A 84 -4.83 -23.47 -9.86
N ASN A 85 -5.76 -23.29 -10.81
CA ASN A 85 -6.86 -24.23 -11.13
C ASN A 85 -7.73 -24.65 -9.93
N THR A 86 -7.63 -23.94 -8.80
CA THR A 86 -8.32 -24.28 -7.56
C THR A 86 -9.78 -23.82 -7.58
N LEU A 87 -10.15 -22.92 -8.50
CA LEU A 87 -11.53 -22.42 -8.64
C LEU A 87 -12.56 -23.55 -8.80
N LYS A 88 -12.23 -24.60 -9.56
CA LYS A 88 -13.14 -25.75 -9.78
C LYS A 88 -13.37 -26.55 -8.49
N ASN A 89 -12.33 -26.74 -7.68
CA ASN A 89 -12.44 -27.38 -6.37
C ASN A 89 -13.14 -26.49 -5.34
N LEU A 90 -12.98 -25.17 -5.44
CA LEU A 90 -13.66 -24.21 -4.57
C LEU A 90 -15.18 -24.20 -4.80
N LEU A 91 -15.61 -24.45 -6.04
CA LEU A 91 -17.00 -24.52 -6.47
C LEU A 91 -17.71 -25.83 -6.05
N THR A 92 -16.97 -26.88 -5.72
CA THR A 92 -17.53 -28.18 -5.28
C THR A 92 -17.67 -28.29 -3.76
N VAL A 93 -16.96 -27.47 -2.98
CA VAL A 93 -17.13 -27.40 -1.53
C VAL A 93 -18.40 -26.59 -1.20
N PRO A 94 -19.25 -27.02 -0.25
CA PRO A 94 -20.49 -26.34 0.11
C PRO A 94 -20.21 -25.06 0.93
N VAL A 95 -19.52 -24.09 0.34
CA VAL A 95 -19.24 -22.78 0.92
C VAL A 95 -20.02 -21.72 0.16
N SER A 96 -20.60 -20.75 0.87
CA SER A 96 -21.34 -19.67 0.19
C SER A 96 -20.38 -18.77 -0.60
N ARG A 97 -20.70 -18.53 -1.88
CA ARG A 97 -19.91 -17.67 -2.79
C ARG A 97 -19.74 -16.25 -2.24
N ILE A 98 -20.80 -15.75 -1.59
CA ILE A 98 -20.81 -14.43 -0.94
C ILE A 98 -19.77 -14.39 0.18
N SER A 99 -19.68 -15.43 1.03
CA SER A 99 -18.69 -15.46 2.11
C SER A 99 -17.26 -15.44 1.58
N LEU A 100 -17.03 -16.02 0.41
CA LEU A 100 -15.71 -16.06 -0.20
C LEU A 100 -15.31 -14.68 -0.75
N ILE A 101 -16.20 -14.04 -1.50
CA ILE A 101 -15.99 -12.68 -2.00
C ILE A 101 -15.80 -11.70 -0.84
N VAL A 102 -16.61 -11.78 0.21
CA VAL A 102 -16.50 -10.92 1.39
C VAL A 102 -15.15 -11.12 2.08
N SER A 103 -14.69 -12.37 2.24
CA SER A 103 -13.37 -12.63 2.83
C SER A 103 -12.23 -11.98 2.02
N LYS A 104 -12.31 -12.01 0.67
CA LYS A 104 -11.34 -11.34 -0.21
C LYS A 104 -11.37 -9.82 -0.08
N LEU A 105 -12.55 -9.22 -0.03
CA LEU A 105 -12.68 -7.78 0.16
C LEU A 105 -12.13 -7.33 1.52
N VAL A 106 -12.37 -8.10 2.58
CA VAL A 106 -11.81 -7.81 3.91
C VAL A 106 -10.28 -7.89 3.89
N LEU A 107 -9.70 -8.90 3.23
CA LEU A 107 -8.25 -9.02 3.09
C LEU A 107 -7.65 -7.86 2.30
N LEU A 108 -8.30 -7.48 1.21
CA LEU A 108 -7.88 -6.37 0.39
C LEU A 108 -7.89 -5.06 1.20
N LEU A 109 -8.93 -4.85 2.00
CA LEU A 109 -9.03 -3.70 2.90
C LEU A 109 -7.90 -3.69 3.94
N ILE A 110 -7.65 -4.83 4.61
CA ILE A 110 -6.54 -4.96 5.57
C ILE A 110 -5.20 -4.68 4.89
N TRP A 111 -4.99 -5.19 3.68
CA TRP A 111 -3.74 -4.99 2.95
C TRP A 111 -3.55 -3.52 2.55
N ILE A 112 -4.59 -2.85 2.05
CA ILE A 112 -4.54 -1.41 1.76
C ILE A 112 -4.19 -0.62 3.01
N MET A 113 -4.83 -0.90 4.15
CA MET A 113 -4.54 -0.25 5.43
C MET A 113 -3.08 -0.43 5.87
N VAL A 114 -2.52 -1.63 5.68
CA VAL A 114 -1.10 -1.87 6.00
C VAL A 114 -0.19 -1.05 5.08
N LEU A 115 -0.48 -1.00 3.77
CA LEU A 115 0.32 -0.23 2.82
C LEU A 115 0.26 1.27 3.08
N THR A 116 -0.91 1.82 3.43
CA THR A 116 -1.04 3.25 3.76
C THR A 116 -0.26 3.60 5.02
N ILE A 117 -0.33 2.76 6.06
CA ILE A 117 0.47 2.95 7.28
C ILE A 117 1.96 2.93 6.97
N ILE A 118 2.43 1.99 6.14
CA ILE A 118 3.85 1.93 5.73
C ILE A 118 4.26 3.21 4.99
N SER A 119 3.44 3.68 4.04
CA SER A 119 3.72 4.92 3.32
C SER A 119 3.80 6.13 4.26
N TRP A 120 2.88 6.27 5.22
CA TRP A 120 2.92 7.37 6.20
C TRP A 120 4.14 7.30 7.12
N VAL A 121 4.48 6.12 7.63
CA VAL A 121 5.69 5.94 8.46
C VAL A 121 6.94 6.31 7.67
N MET A 122 7.02 5.93 6.39
CA MET A 122 8.14 6.33 5.54
C MET A 122 8.18 7.84 5.29
N THR A 123 7.05 8.48 5.04
CA THR A 123 6.98 9.95 4.90
C THR A 123 7.44 10.65 6.17
N LEU A 124 7.09 10.14 7.36
CA LEU A 124 7.56 10.69 8.63
C LEU A 124 9.07 10.53 8.81
N ILE A 125 9.61 9.34 8.52
CA ILE A 125 11.06 9.08 8.58
C ILE A 125 11.82 10.02 7.64
N PHE A 126 11.35 10.18 6.41
CA PHE A 126 11.93 11.11 5.45
C PHE A 126 11.78 12.58 5.89
N GLY A 127 10.66 12.93 6.52
CA GLY A 127 10.44 14.23 7.13
C GLY A 127 11.48 14.57 8.21
N LEU A 128 11.76 13.61 9.10
CA LEU A 128 12.75 13.73 10.16
C LEU A 128 14.18 13.85 9.61
N ILE A 129 14.53 13.04 8.60
CA ILE A 129 15.85 13.08 7.96
C ILE A 129 16.07 14.39 7.21
N GLY A 130 15.03 14.93 6.55
CA GLY A 130 15.12 16.16 5.77
C GLY A 130 15.27 17.44 6.59
N GLN A 131 15.08 17.37 7.92
CA GLN A 131 15.02 18.54 8.82
C GLN A 131 14.15 19.66 8.22
N PHE A 132 12.91 19.32 7.88
CA PHE A 132 11.93 20.32 7.42
C PHE A 132 11.41 21.11 8.63
N GLU A 133 11.27 22.42 8.46
CA GLU A 133 10.74 23.30 9.51
C GLU A 133 9.28 22.94 9.81
N GLY A 134 8.94 22.83 11.10
CA GLY A 134 7.60 22.44 11.59
C GLY A 134 7.51 21.07 12.29
N LEU A 135 8.56 20.23 12.25
CA LEU A 135 8.63 18.98 13.05
C LEU A 135 9.43 19.14 14.35
N ASN A 136 10.45 19.99 14.34
CA ASN A 136 11.05 20.57 15.54
C ASN A 136 10.76 22.07 15.48
N THR A 137 10.28 22.59 16.60
CA THR A 137 10.01 24.01 16.89
C THR A 137 11.10 24.95 16.41
#